data_AF-A0A0B7BW47-F1
#
_entry.id   AF-A0A0B7BW47-F1
#
_cell.length_a   1.000
_cell.length_b   1.000
_cell.length_c   1.000
_cell.angle_alpha   90.00
_cell.angle_beta   90.00
_cell.angle_gamma   90.00
#
_symmetry.space_group_name_H-M   'P 1'
#
loop_
_entity.id
_entity.type
_entity.pdbx_description
1 polymer ?
#
loop_
_entity_poly.entity_id
_entity_poly.type
_entity_poly.pdbx_seq_one_letter_code
_entity_poly.pdbx_strand_id
1 'polypeptide(L)'
;SQEQSIKQVIIYPATMRHDQLVLEIDTNCECSCNTDPEKWELNSEKCTQGNGTLKCGLCDCQLGRLGNLCECDPLNTNMSNSGCIWNETNSTEQCSGAGKCECGQCKCNNG
;
A
#
# COMPACT_ATOMS: atom_id res chain seq x y z
N SER A 1 13.24 -2.81 -8.21
CA SER A 1 13.61 -2.10 -9.44
C SER A 1 12.60 -2.45 -10.50
N GLN A 2 11.56 -1.63 -10.70
CA GLN A 2 10.64 -1.81 -11.84
C GLN A 2 11.26 -1.08 -13.02
N GLU A 3 11.47 -1.79 -14.12
CA GLU A 3 12.02 -1.25 -15.36
C GLU A 3 10.96 -0.34 -16.00
N GLN A 4 11.30 0.94 -16.22
CA GLN A 4 10.43 1.88 -16.94
C GLN A 4 10.08 1.27 -18.31
N SER A 5 8.84 0.82 -18.47
CA SER A 5 8.38 0.19 -19.70
C SER A 5 7.93 1.27 -20.68
N ILE A 6 8.90 1.84 -21.41
CA ILE A 6 8.59 2.69 -22.56
C ILE A 6 7.93 1.81 -23.61
N LYS A 7 6.69 2.12 -23.96
CA LYS A 7 5.95 1.43 -25.01
C LYS A 7 5.88 2.29 -26.25
N GLN A 8 6.06 1.66 -27.41
CA GLN A 8 5.94 2.34 -28.68
C GLN A 8 4.67 1.92 -29.41
N VAL A 9 3.95 2.90 -29.94
CA VAL A 9 2.78 2.71 -30.79
C VAL A 9 3.02 3.44 -32.10
N ILE A 10 2.88 2.75 -33.23
CA ILE A 10 3.07 3.35 -34.56
C ILE A 10 1.70 3.50 -35.22
N ILE A 11 1.38 4.71 -35.65
CA ILE A 11 0.14 5.05 -36.36
C ILE A 11 0.51 5.47 -37.78
N TYR A 12 -0.13 4.86 -38.78
CA TYR A 12 0.06 5.22 -40.18
C TYR A 12 -1.23 5.03 -40.99
N PRO A 13 -1.45 5.81 -42.06
CA PRO A 13 -2.58 5.62 -42.96
C PRO A 13 -2.48 4.27 -43.69
N ALA A 14 -3.61 3.57 -43.85
CA ALA A 14 -3.63 2.25 -44.48
C ALA A 14 -3.00 2.22 -45.89
N THR A 15 -3.11 3.33 -46.63
CA THR A 15 -2.63 3.48 -48.01
C THR A 15 -1.22 4.07 -48.13
N MET A 16 -0.63 4.59 -47.05
CA MET A 16 0.68 5.28 -47.07
C MET A 16 1.52 4.86 -45.87
N ARG A 17 2.10 3.66 -45.94
CA ARG A 17 2.84 3.06 -44.81
C ARG A 17 4.17 3.72 -44.49
N HIS A 18 4.72 4.51 -45.39
CA HIS A 18 5.98 5.25 -45.19
C HIS A 18 5.79 6.53 -44.38
N ASP A 19 4.57 7.04 -44.30
CA ASP A 19 4.22 8.22 -43.52
C ASP A 19 3.72 7.73 -42.16
N GLN A 20 4.60 7.73 -41.15
CA GLN A 20 4.34 7.15 -39.84
C GLN A 20 4.46 8.18 -38.72
N LEU A 21 3.56 8.09 -37.75
CA LEU A 21 3.66 8.74 -36.44
C LEU A 21 4.07 7.67 -35.42
N VAL A 22 5.22 7.88 -34.78
CA VAL A 22 5.69 7.03 -33.67
C VAL A 22 5.36 7.73 -32.37
N LEU A 23 4.58 7.07 -31.52
CA LEU A 23 4.25 7.50 -30.16
C LEU A 23 5.09 6.71 -29.17
N GLU A 24 5.84 7.42 -28.33
CA GLU A 24 6.52 6.86 -27.18
C GLU A 24 5.69 7.15 -25.93
N ILE A 25 5.28 6.09 -25.23
CA ILE A 25 4.44 6.18 -24.04
C ILE A 25 5.30 5.75 -22.86
N ASP A 26 5.57 6.71 -21.98
CA ASP A 26 6.19 6.47 -20.67
C ASP A 26 5.12 6.57 -19.59
N THR A 27 5.03 5.54 -18.75
CA THR A 27 4.09 5.48 -17.63
C THR A 27 4.84 5.59 -16.32
N ASN A 28 4.59 6.67 -15.58
CA ASN A 28 5.16 6.83 -14.25
C ASN A 28 4.21 6.28 -13.18
N CYS A 29 4.40 5.00 -12.82
CA CYS A 29 3.58 4.31 -11.82
C CYS A 29 4.06 4.55 -10.37
N GLU A 30 5.28 5.06 -10.20
CA GLU A 30 5.92 5.19 -8.90
C GLU A 30 5.86 6.63 -8.39
N CYS A 31 5.59 6.78 -7.10
CA CYS A 31 5.71 8.07 -6.42
C CYS A 31 7.21 8.35 -6.19
N SER A 32 7.67 9.58 -6.44
CA SER A 32 9.09 9.92 -6.26
C SER A 32 9.60 9.70 -4.83
N CYS A 33 8.72 9.79 -3.82
CA CYS A 33 9.07 9.49 -2.43
C CYS A 33 9.29 7.97 -2.19
N ASN A 34 8.75 7.10 -3.05
CA ASN A 34 8.86 5.64 -2.91
C ASN A 34 10.20 5.11 -3.42
N THR A 35 10.90 5.90 -4.22
CA THR A 35 12.16 5.56 -4.91
C THR A 35 13.37 6.35 -4.39
N ASP A 36 13.17 7.21 -3.39
CA ASP A 36 14.19 8.09 -2.84
C ASP A 36 14.42 7.76 -1.34
N PRO A 37 15.35 6.84 -1.03
CA PRO A 37 15.61 6.40 0.35
C PRO A 37 16.09 7.51 1.27
N GLU A 38 16.68 8.58 0.73
CA GLU A 38 17.15 9.73 1.53
C GLU A 38 15.99 10.49 2.17
N LYS A 39 14.78 10.37 1.60
CA LYS A 39 13.55 10.96 2.14
C LYS A 39 12.84 10.09 3.16
N TRP A 40 13.36 8.90 3.47
CA TRP A 40 12.74 8.00 4.43
C TRP A 40 13.31 8.26 5.82
N GLU A 41 12.44 8.36 6.82
CA GLU A 41 12.87 8.44 8.21
C GLU A 41 12.94 7.01 8.76
N LEU A 42 14.13 6.40 8.72
CA LEU A 42 14.38 5.10 9.33
C LEU A 42 14.15 5.16 10.84
N ASN A 43 13.46 4.16 11.40
CA ASN A 43 13.11 4.11 12.82
C ASN A 43 12.45 5.42 13.29
N SER A 44 11.46 5.91 12.55
CA SER A 44 10.81 7.18 12.87
C SER A 44 10.08 7.12 14.20
N GLU A 45 10.25 8.14 15.03
CA GLU A 45 9.49 8.35 16.26
C GLU A 45 7.98 8.39 16.01
N LYS A 46 7.57 8.82 14.81
CA LYS A 46 6.16 8.87 14.38
C LYS A 46 5.56 7.47 14.19
N CYS A 47 6.40 6.47 13.94
CA CYS A 47 6.00 5.07 13.79
C CYS A 47 6.17 4.32 15.11
N THR A 48 5.49 4.81 16.16
CA THR A 48 5.54 4.27 17.53
C THR A 48 6.98 4.11 18.03
N GLN A 49 7.70 5.23 18.19
CA GLN A 49 9.02 5.27 18.83
C GLN A 49 10.05 4.35 18.16
N GLY A 50 10.06 4.35 16.82
CA GLY A 50 11.05 3.62 16.03
C GLY A 50 10.67 2.21 15.60
N ASN A 51 9.41 1.79 15.75
CA ASN A 51 8.93 0.49 15.28
C ASN A 51 8.77 0.38 13.75
N GLY A 52 9.13 1.41 12.99
CA GLY A 52 8.97 1.43 11.54
C GLY A 52 9.74 2.54 10.84
N THR A 53 9.76 2.46 9.52
CA THR A 53 10.31 3.50 8.64
C THR A 53 9.17 4.38 8.14
N LEU A 54 9.27 5.70 8.32
CA LEU A 54 8.31 6.61 7.71
C LEU A 54 8.69 6.85 6.24
N LYS A 55 7.81 6.41 5.34
CA LYS A 55 8.00 6.47 3.89
C LYS A 55 6.76 7.04 3.24
N CYS A 56 6.90 8.13 2.47
CA CYS A 56 5.78 8.82 1.83
C CYS A 56 4.64 9.22 2.78
N GLY A 57 4.92 9.45 4.07
CA GLY A 57 3.90 9.75 5.09
C GLY A 57 3.20 8.53 5.69
N LEU A 58 3.60 7.32 5.31
CA LEU A 58 3.09 6.06 5.85
C LEU A 58 4.19 5.35 6.64
N CYS A 59 3.83 4.58 7.65
CA CYS A 59 4.79 3.74 8.37
C CYS A 59 4.91 2.37 7.71
N ASP A 60 6.11 2.05 7.23
CA ASP A 60 6.53 0.70 6.84
C ASP A 60 7.07 -0.02 8.08
N CYS A 61 6.24 -0.89 8.65
CA CYS A 61 6.49 -1.48 9.97
C CYS A 61 7.56 -2.55 9.94
N GLN A 62 8.37 -2.58 11.00
CA GLN A 62 9.32 -3.66 11.23
C GLN A 62 8.58 -4.99 11.46
N LEU A 63 9.31 -6.10 11.30
CA LEU A 63 8.77 -7.44 11.52
C LEU A 63 8.15 -7.57 12.91
N GLY A 64 6.94 -8.13 12.96
CA GLY A 64 6.19 -8.30 14.19
C GLY A 64 5.47 -7.05 14.69
N ARG A 65 5.46 -5.95 13.91
CA ARG A 65 4.66 -4.76 14.19
C ARG A 65 3.58 -4.55 13.14
N LEU A 66 2.40 -4.15 13.58
CA LEU A 66 1.22 -3.92 12.74
C LEU A 66 0.56 -2.58 13.11
N GLY A 67 -0.40 -2.15 12.29
CA GLY A 67 -1.13 -0.90 12.49
C GLY A 67 -0.57 0.24 11.64
N ASN A 68 -1.29 1.35 11.60
CA ASN A 68 -0.94 2.49 10.74
C ASN A 68 0.33 3.21 11.22
N LEU A 69 0.64 3.09 12.52
CA LEU A 69 1.80 3.69 13.16
C LEU A 69 2.72 2.63 13.79
N CYS A 70 2.56 1.35 13.44
CA CYS A 70 3.31 0.23 14.01
C CYS A 70 3.10 0.06 15.53
N GLU A 71 1.90 0.40 16.00
CA GLU A 71 1.48 0.38 17.40
C GLU A 71 1.17 -1.03 17.92
N CYS A 72 0.87 -1.97 17.02
CA CYS A 72 0.42 -3.31 17.37
C CYS A 72 1.53 -4.36 17.40
N ASP A 73 1.55 -5.13 18.48
CA ASP A 73 2.28 -6.38 18.60
C ASP A 73 1.27 -7.55 18.54
N PRO A 74 1.27 -8.38 17.49
CA PRO A 74 0.33 -9.49 17.34
C PRO A 74 0.54 -10.60 18.37
N LEU A 75 1.69 -10.63 19.06
CA LEU A 75 1.96 -11.58 20.15
C LEU A 75 1.40 -11.10 21.49
N ASN A 76 1.04 -9.82 21.61
CA ASN A 76 0.44 -9.26 22.80
C ASN A 76 -1.08 -9.47 22.80
N THR A 77 -1.54 -10.42 23.61
CA THR A 77 -2.95 -10.83 23.72
C THR A 77 -3.87 -9.77 24.35
N ASN A 78 -3.33 -8.65 24.83
CA ASN A 78 -4.12 -7.53 25.37
C ASN A 78 -4.59 -6.54 24.29
N MET A 79 -4.25 -6.77 23.02
CA MET A 79 -4.69 -5.88 21.94
C MET A 79 -6.16 -6.16 21.60
N SER A 80 -7.03 -5.18 21.87
CA SER A 80 -8.48 -5.35 21.76
C SER A 80 -8.95 -5.46 20.31
N ASN A 81 -9.64 -6.55 19.96
CA ASN A 81 -10.35 -6.73 18.67
C ASN A 81 -11.63 -5.88 18.55
N SER A 82 -11.88 -4.97 19.49
CA SER A 82 -13.12 -4.18 19.57
C SER A 82 -13.39 -3.27 18.36
N GLY A 83 -12.38 -2.99 17.53
CA GLY A 83 -12.55 -2.20 16.30
C GLY A 83 -13.09 -2.98 15.09
N CYS A 84 -13.22 -4.30 15.19
CA CYS A 84 -13.56 -5.16 14.05
C CYS A 84 -14.99 -5.70 14.06
N ILE A 85 -15.80 -5.32 15.05
CA ILE A 85 -17.23 -5.60 15.09
C ILE A 85 -17.95 -4.28 14.91
N TRP A 86 -18.84 -4.21 13.92
CA TRP A 86 -19.59 -2.99 13.65
C TRP A 86 -20.71 -2.83 14.69
N ASN A 87 -20.47 -2.00 15.69
CA ASN A 87 -21.36 -1.82 16.85
C ASN A 87 -22.77 -1.30 16.48
N GLU A 88 -22.97 -0.72 15.30
CA GLU A 88 -24.30 -0.25 14.87
C GLU A 88 -25.16 -1.35 14.22
N THR A 89 -24.64 -2.58 14.12
CA THR A 89 -25.40 -3.74 13.68
C THR A 89 -25.56 -4.72 14.84
N ASN A 90 -26.65 -5.49 14.88
CA ASN A 90 -26.80 -6.65 15.78
C ASN A 90 -25.87 -7.82 15.39
N SER A 91 -24.81 -7.55 14.62
CA SER A 91 -23.86 -8.56 14.16
C SER A 91 -22.78 -8.76 15.21
N THR A 92 -22.51 -10.01 15.55
CA THR A 92 -21.33 -10.42 16.32
C THR A 92 -20.18 -10.85 15.41
N GLU A 93 -20.39 -10.82 14.09
CA GLU A 93 -19.40 -11.26 13.12
C GLU A 93 -18.31 -10.21 12.94
N GLN A 94 -17.08 -10.65 13.19
CA GLN A 94 -15.91 -9.85 12.95
C GLN A 94 -15.74 -9.59 11.44
N CYS A 95 -15.52 -8.34 11.06
CA CYS A 95 -15.31 -7.93 9.67
C CYS A 95 -16.41 -8.40 8.70
N SER A 96 -17.64 -8.55 9.21
CA SER A 96 -18.80 -9.03 8.45
C SER A 96 -18.56 -10.37 7.73
N GLY A 97 -17.68 -11.22 8.28
CA GLY A 97 -17.28 -12.49 7.67
C GLY A 97 -16.41 -12.37 6.41
N ALA A 98 -16.13 -11.15 5.93
CA ALA A 98 -15.42 -10.89 4.68
C ALA A 98 -13.94 -10.53 4.88
N GLY A 99 -13.38 -10.81 6.06
CA GLY A 99 -12.00 -10.50 6.36
C GLY A 99 -11.55 -10.99 7.74
N LYS A 100 -10.31 -10.66 8.08
CA LYS A 100 -9.69 -10.93 9.38
C LYS A 100 -9.50 -9.63 10.14
N CYS A 101 -9.73 -9.65 11.45
CA CYS A 101 -9.34 -8.53 12.30
C CYS A 101 -7.87 -8.59 12.60
N GLU A 102 -7.15 -7.55 12.22
CA GLU A 102 -5.75 -7.36 12.54
C GLU A 102 -5.60 -5.97 13.15
N CYS A 103 -5.12 -5.89 14.39
CA CYS A 103 -4.90 -4.61 15.09
C CYS A 103 -6.17 -3.74 15.17
N GLY A 104 -7.34 -4.35 15.43
CA GLY A 104 -8.61 -3.61 15.51
C GLY A 104 -9.11 -3.03 14.18
N GLN A 105 -8.51 -3.42 13.05
CA GLN A 105 -9.01 -3.10 11.72
C GLN A 105 -9.27 -4.36 10.89
N CYS A 106 -10.23 -4.26 9.99
CA CYS A 106 -10.58 -5.36 9.11
C CYS A 106 -9.68 -5.41 7.87
N LYS A 107 -8.93 -6.50 7.74
CA LYS A 107 -8.24 -6.88 6.50
C LYS A 107 -9.17 -7.75 5.68
N CYS A 108 -9.73 -7.16 4.63
CA CYS A 108 -10.66 -7.85 3.75
C CYS A 108 -9.96 -8.98 2.98
N ASN A 109 -10.70 -10.05 2.68
CA ASN A 109 -10.24 -11.08 1.76
C ASN A 109 -10.11 -10.50 0.34
N ASN A 110 -9.15 -10.98 -0.44
CA ASN A 110 -9.07 -10.64 -1.86
C ASN A 110 -10.30 -11.25 -2.57
N GLY A 111 -11.03 -10.41 -3.29
CA GLY A 111 -12.20 -10.80 -4.09
C GLY A 111 -11.84 -11.22 -5.51
#